data_AF-A0A409XCG9-F1
#
_entry.id   AF-A0A409XCG9-F1
#
_cell.length_a   1.000
_cell.length_b   1.000
_cell.length_c   1.000
_cell.angle_alpha   90.00
_cell.angle_beta   90.00
_cell.angle_gamma   90.00
#
_symmetry.space_group_name_H-M   'P 1'
#
loop_
_entity.id
_entity.type
_entity.pdbx_description
1 polymer ?
#
loop_
_entity_poly.entity_id
_entity_poly.type
_entity_poly.pdbx_seq_one_letter_code
_entity_poly.pdbx_strand_id
1 'polypeptide(L)'
;MVFHFSKLPLELALEILQLAASTGSSANDQPRNRIYHTATSLALVSSNVRQVVMRHLLRTVILNSQETLNLFLRTLHQQKSFSSTGSRLSLDYTRHVRHLWSSQCWEPLADQPESHFINYRPFYDLFSRAETLGFNFKSIHLLYDALGDVRLGYLQHWNCTRVTFGGSRLRWNALTSTNSGVAFLREITHLTIWDPVNYGLSSPSHSDGGVPSWISKIPFKLMPKLTHFAFTLVGTRGSATTPVLVYTLPPSESSQGGGTSFLTWALSSDPIAFGSVVQLNVNQPMAGPIPDDSWELAYYRGENDIWQASN
;
A
#
# COMPACT_ATOMS: atom_id res chain seq x y z
N MET A 1 14.83 35.01 23.78
CA MET A 1 15.28 35.59 22.49
C MET A 1 14.55 34.84 21.38
N VAL A 2 13.77 35.52 20.54
CA VAL A 2 12.99 34.88 19.45
C VAL A 2 13.75 35.06 18.14
N PHE A 3 14.09 33.95 17.47
CA PHE A 3 14.73 33.98 16.16
C PHE A 3 13.67 33.86 15.06
N HIS A 4 13.70 34.78 14.08
CA HIS A 4 12.73 34.77 12.98
C HIS A 4 13.13 33.76 11.91
N PHE A 5 12.23 32.84 11.58
CA PHE A 5 12.46 31.82 10.54
C PHE A 5 12.80 32.43 9.17
N SER A 6 12.29 33.61 8.86
CA SER A 6 12.59 34.35 7.63
C SER A 6 14.04 34.85 7.51
N LYS A 7 14.83 34.79 8.58
CA LYS A 7 16.25 35.15 8.59
C LYS A 7 17.17 33.96 8.29
N LEU A 8 16.62 32.75 8.13
CA LEU A 8 17.40 31.59 7.72
C LEU A 8 17.75 31.69 6.23
N PRO A 9 18.94 31.19 5.82
CA PRO A 9 19.20 30.79 4.45
C PRO A 9 18.07 29.90 3.91
N LEU A 10 17.69 30.09 2.65
CA LEU A 10 16.56 29.40 2.02
C LEU A 10 16.75 27.88 2.10
N GLU A 11 17.96 27.40 1.86
CA GLU A 11 18.32 25.99 1.86
C GLU A 11 18.07 25.36 3.23
N LEU A 12 18.47 26.05 4.31
CA LEU A 12 18.22 25.60 5.68
C LEU A 12 16.73 25.62 6.02
N ALA A 13 16.00 26.65 5.59
CA ALA A 13 14.56 26.72 5.78
C ALA A 13 13.83 25.57 5.08
N LEU A 14 14.22 25.25 3.84
CA LEU A 14 13.67 24.14 3.07
C LEU A 14 14.00 22.79 3.72
N GLU A 15 15.23 22.59 4.19
CA GLU A 15 15.63 21.36 4.87
C GLU A 15 14.85 21.16 6.18
N ILE A 16 14.66 22.22 6.98
CA ILE A 16 13.84 22.15 8.20
C ILE A 16 12.39 21.80 7.87
N LEU A 17 11.81 22.44 6.84
CA LEU A 17 10.45 22.12 6.41
C LEU A 17 10.33 20.69 5.89
N GLN A 18 11.32 20.22 5.13
CA GLN A 18 11.39 18.85 4.64
C GLN A 18 11.48 17.87 5.80
N LEU A 19 12.39 18.06 6.76
CA LEU A 19 12.55 17.17 7.90
C LEU A 19 11.33 17.18 8.82
N ALA A 20 10.71 18.34 9.04
CA ALA A 20 9.51 18.45 9.88
C ALA A 20 8.25 17.88 9.21
N ALA A 21 8.18 17.95 7.87
CA ALA A 21 7.07 17.38 7.10
C ALA A 21 7.27 15.90 6.76
N SER A 22 8.52 15.44 6.70
CA SER A 22 8.87 14.04 6.50
C SER A 22 8.68 13.29 7.81
N THR A 23 8.20 12.07 7.71
CA THR A 23 7.82 11.26 8.86
C THR A 23 8.80 10.13 9.15
N GLY A 24 10.06 10.33 8.74
CA GLY A 24 11.11 9.33 8.81
C GLY A 24 11.64 9.06 10.22
N SER A 25 11.79 7.77 10.52
CA SER A 25 12.54 7.14 11.63
C SER A 25 12.05 7.26 13.07
N SER A 26 11.39 8.34 13.53
CA SER A 26 10.89 8.40 14.92
C SER A 26 9.44 7.90 15.08
N ALA A 27 8.86 7.32 14.02
CA ALA A 27 7.43 7.02 13.92
C ALA A 27 6.99 5.74 14.65
N ASN A 28 7.91 4.97 15.25
CA ASN A 28 7.57 3.71 15.90
C ASN A 28 6.55 3.85 17.05
N ASP A 29 6.48 5.04 17.67
CA ASP A 29 5.54 5.31 18.78
C ASP A 29 4.48 6.39 18.45
N GLN A 30 4.41 6.87 17.20
CA GLN A 30 3.43 7.91 16.87
C GLN A 30 2.04 7.30 16.65
N PRO A 31 1.00 7.81 17.32
CA PRO A 31 -0.36 7.34 17.09
C PRO A 31 -0.80 7.74 15.67
N ARG A 32 -1.61 6.87 15.07
CA ARG A 32 -2.17 7.02 13.70
C ARG A 32 -2.72 8.41 13.39
N ASN A 33 -3.36 9.07 14.36
CA ASN A 33 -3.98 10.39 14.19
C ASN A 33 -2.98 11.55 14.13
N ARG A 34 -1.71 11.34 14.50
CA ARG A 34 -0.66 12.39 14.51
C ARG A 34 0.30 12.32 13.34
N ILE A 35 0.21 11.28 12.50
CA ILE A 35 1.09 11.04 11.36
C ILE A 35 1.26 12.29 10.47
N TYR A 36 0.16 12.98 10.17
CA TYR A 36 0.19 14.16 9.31
C TYR A 36 0.15 15.50 10.05
N HIS A 37 0.11 15.50 11.39
CA HIS A 37 -0.19 16.71 12.16
C HIS A 37 0.80 17.84 11.86
N THR A 38 2.11 17.60 12.01
CA THR A 38 3.14 18.62 11.75
C THR A 38 3.09 19.15 10.32
N ALA A 39 3.03 18.25 9.33
CA ALA A 39 2.97 18.63 7.93
C ALA A 39 1.70 19.43 7.60
N THR A 40 0.54 19.05 8.13
CA THR A 40 -0.71 19.83 7.94
C THR A 40 -0.63 21.21 8.58
N SER A 41 -0.08 21.34 9.79
CA SER A 41 0.12 22.65 10.44
C SER A 41 1.06 23.55 9.62
N LEU A 42 2.18 23.00 9.13
CA LEU A 42 3.11 23.77 8.31
C LEU A 42 2.47 24.20 6.98
N ALA A 43 1.66 23.35 6.36
CA ALA A 43 0.96 23.65 5.10
C ALA A 43 -0.07 24.79 5.22
N LEU A 44 -0.43 25.21 6.42
CA LEU A 44 -1.34 26.34 6.68
C LEU A 44 -0.60 27.68 6.85
N VAL A 45 0.74 27.68 7.00
CA VAL A 45 1.51 28.90 7.28
C VAL A 45 1.50 29.88 6.11
N SER A 46 1.73 29.40 4.88
CA SER A 46 1.68 30.22 3.66
C SER A 46 1.58 29.34 2.41
N SER A 47 1.25 29.92 1.25
CA SER A 47 1.23 29.16 -0.02
C SER A 47 2.60 28.57 -0.37
N ASN A 48 3.70 29.28 -0.11
CA ASN A 48 5.04 28.78 -0.42
C ASN A 48 5.42 27.59 0.48
N VAL A 49 5.16 27.71 1.78
CA VAL A 49 5.40 26.61 2.72
C VAL A 49 4.53 25.40 2.36
N ARG A 50 3.25 25.64 2.02
CA ARG A 50 2.35 24.59 1.52
C ARG A 50 2.94 23.85 0.32
N GLN A 51 3.44 24.57 -0.68
CA GLN A 51 3.98 23.96 -1.91
C GLN A 51 5.18 23.05 -1.64
N VAL A 52 5.99 23.37 -0.63
CA VAL A 52 7.13 22.53 -0.20
C VAL A 52 6.63 21.34 0.61
N VAL A 53 5.91 21.61 1.69
CA VAL A 53 5.49 20.61 2.68
C VAL A 53 4.54 19.57 2.09
N MET A 54 3.61 19.98 1.23
CA MET A 54 2.64 19.07 0.64
C MET A 54 3.29 17.99 -0.23
N ARG A 55 4.46 18.24 -0.83
CA ARG A 55 5.20 17.23 -1.60
C ARG A 55 5.67 16.07 -0.72
N HIS A 56 6.06 16.39 0.52
CA HIS A 56 6.47 15.39 1.50
C HIS A 56 5.26 14.72 2.15
N LEU A 57 4.21 15.49 2.49
CA LEU A 57 2.97 14.96 3.04
C LEU A 57 2.31 13.94 2.09
N LEU A 58 2.24 14.28 0.80
CA LEU A 58 1.59 13.43 -0.20
C LEU A 58 2.40 12.21 -0.58
N ARG A 59 3.69 12.12 -0.20
CA ARG A 59 4.54 10.98 -0.58
C ARG A 59 3.89 9.66 -0.18
N THR A 60 3.37 9.56 1.03
CA THR A 60 2.62 8.41 1.53
C THR A 60 1.24 8.87 1.97
N VAL A 61 0.18 8.33 1.38
CA VAL A 61 -1.22 8.66 1.71
C VAL A 61 -1.91 7.44 2.30
N ILE A 62 -2.51 7.57 3.48
CA ILE A 62 -3.29 6.53 4.14
C ILE A 62 -4.77 6.94 4.13
N LEU A 63 -5.60 6.21 3.37
CA LEU A 63 -7.05 6.37 3.27
C LEU A 63 -7.72 5.34 4.18
N ASN A 64 -8.00 5.78 5.38
CA ASN A 64 -8.16 4.89 6.52
C ASN A 64 -9.65 4.58 6.82
N SER A 65 -10.54 5.37 6.23
CA SER A 65 -12.01 5.30 6.36
C SER A 65 -12.68 5.82 5.09
N GLN A 66 -13.97 5.50 4.90
CA GLN A 66 -14.77 6.05 3.80
C GLN A 66 -14.79 7.58 3.79
N GLU A 67 -14.80 8.21 4.96
CA GLU A 67 -14.78 9.67 5.09
C GLU A 67 -13.48 10.26 4.54
N THR A 68 -12.32 9.72 4.93
CA THR A 68 -11.02 10.20 4.43
C THR A 68 -10.88 10.01 2.92
N LEU A 69 -11.40 8.90 2.40
CA LEU A 69 -11.45 8.61 0.97
C LEU A 69 -12.29 9.66 0.23
N ASN A 70 -13.49 9.96 0.72
CA ASN A 70 -14.38 10.97 0.14
C ASN A 70 -13.78 12.37 0.17
N LEU A 71 -13.13 12.75 1.29
CA LEU A 71 -12.42 14.02 1.42
C LEU A 71 -11.26 14.12 0.44
N PHE A 72 -10.50 13.04 0.26
CA PHE A 72 -9.41 12.99 -0.69
C PHE A 72 -9.90 13.09 -2.14
N LEU A 73 -10.97 12.38 -2.50
CA LEU A 73 -11.62 12.48 -3.82
C LEU A 73 -12.08 13.92 -4.11
N ARG A 74 -12.77 14.56 -3.17
CA ARG A 74 -13.16 15.98 -3.27
C ARG A 74 -11.96 16.89 -3.44
N THR A 75 -10.88 16.60 -2.73
CA THR A 75 -9.62 17.36 -2.84
C THR A 75 -9.02 17.21 -4.25
N LEU A 76 -9.01 16.01 -4.84
CA LEU A 76 -8.54 15.82 -6.22
C LEU A 76 -9.36 16.65 -7.22
N HIS A 77 -10.68 16.70 -7.08
CA HIS A 77 -11.54 17.56 -7.91
C HIS A 77 -11.24 19.04 -7.69
N GLN A 78 -11.06 19.47 -6.44
CA GLN A 78 -10.71 20.84 -6.11
C GLN A 78 -9.35 21.24 -6.70
N GLN A 79 -8.35 20.35 -6.68
CA GLN A 79 -7.04 20.61 -7.28
C GLN A 79 -7.12 20.75 -8.80
N LYS A 80 -7.98 19.98 -9.48
CA LYS A 80 -8.25 20.18 -10.91
C LYS A 80 -8.80 21.58 -11.20
N SER A 81 -9.75 22.07 -10.38
CA SER A 81 -10.29 23.43 -10.49
C SER A 81 -9.25 24.52 -10.17
N PHE A 82 -8.39 24.29 -9.18
CA PHE A 82 -7.28 25.20 -8.86
C PHE A 82 -6.27 25.29 -9.99
N SER A 83 -5.96 24.16 -10.64
CA SER A 83 -5.09 24.14 -11.80
C SER A 83 -5.68 24.90 -12.98
N SER A 84 -6.98 24.77 -13.25
CA SER A 84 -7.63 25.48 -14.36
C SER A 84 -7.74 26.98 -14.14
N THR A 85 -7.77 27.44 -12.88
CA THR A 85 -7.89 28.86 -12.51
C THR A 85 -6.55 29.53 -12.21
N GLY A 86 -5.42 28.80 -12.29
CA GLY A 86 -4.10 29.33 -11.95
C GLY A 86 -3.93 29.66 -10.47
N SER A 87 -4.69 29.02 -9.58
CA SER A 87 -4.62 29.26 -8.14
C SER A 87 -3.23 28.93 -7.59
N ARG A 88 -2.70 29.79 -6.71
CA ARG A 88 -1.43 29.55 -5.99
C ARG A 88 -1.47 28.31 -5.07
N LEU A 89 -2.67 27.82 -4.78
CA LEU A 89 -2.90 26.61 -4.00
C LEU A 89 -2.96 25.33 -4.85
N SER A 90 -2.88 25.46 -6.17
CA SER A 90 -2.84 24.34 -7.10
C SER A 90 -1.57 23.51 -6.87
N LEU A 91 -1.76 22.21 -6.74
CA LEU A 91 -0.70 21.23 -6.63
C LEU A 91 -1.13 19.95 -7.36
N ASP A 92 -0.22 19.38 -8.15
CA ASP A 92 -0.47 18.12 -8.83
C ASP A 92 -0.29 16.94 -7.85
N TYR A 93 -1.40 16.52 -7.24
CA TYR A 93 -1.39 15.40 -6.29
C TYR A 93 -0.93 14.11 -6.97
N THR A 94 -1.30 13.88 -8.23
CA THR A 94 -0.95 12.64 -8.96
C THR A 94 0.55 12.48 -9.18
N ARG A 95 1.30 13.60 -9.20
CA ARG A 95 2.76 13.61 -9.33
C ARG A 95 3.48 13.36 -8.00
N HIS A 96 2.84 13.66 -6.88
CA HIS A 96 3.47 13.63 -5.56
C HIS A 96 3.11 12.41 -4.73
N VAL A 97 1.98 11.75 -5.00
CA VAL A 97 1.64 10.49 -4.35
C VAL A 97 2.49 9.35 -4.89
N ARG A 98 3.32 8.78 -4.01
CA ARG A 98 4.21 7.65 -4.32
C ARG A 98 3.70 6.35 -3.72
N HIS A 99 3.24 6.40 -2.48
CA HIS A 99 2.70 5.26 -1.78
C HIS A 99 1.27 5.58 -1.35
N LEU A 100 0.32 4.70 -1.65
CA LEU A 100 -1.05 4.86 -1.18
C LEU A 100 -1.51 3.59 -0.49
N TRP A 101 -2.09 3.73 0.69
CA TRP A 101 -2.79 2.66 1.40
C TRP A 101 -4.27 2.98 1.51
N SER A 102 -5.14 1.98 1.36
CA SER A 102 -6.54 2.06 1.70
C SER A 102 -6.90 0.96 2.70
N SER A 103 -7.65 1.29 3.76
CA SER A 103 -8.07 0.33 4.79
C SER A 103 -9.53 -0.07 4.67
N GLN A 104 -10.40 0.89 4.39
CA GLN A 104 -11.85 0.69 4.38
C GLN A 104 -12.44 1.45 3.20
N CYS A 105 -13.22 0.74 2.40
CA CYS A 105 -14.05 1.29 1.34
C CYS A 105 -15.36 0.51 1.36
N TRP A 106 -16.48 1.22 1.30
CA TRP A 106 -17.78 0.55 1.22
C TRP A 106 -17.95 -0.08 -0.16
N GLU A 107 -18.22 -1.38 -0.17
CA GLU A 107 -18.72 -2.07 -1.36
C GLU A 107 -20.16 -1.60 -1.57
N PRO A 108 -20.48 -1.05 -2.74
CA PRO A 108 -21.84 -0.63 -2.99
C PRO A 108 -22.75 -1.86 -3.10
N LEU A 109 -23.93 -1.79 -2.50
CA LEU A 109 -24.88 -2.91 -2.52
C LEU A 109 -25.55 -3.01 -3.90
N ALA A 110 -25.85 -4.23 -4.35
CA ALA A 110 -26.47 -4.46 -5.67
C ALA A 110 -27.79 -3.69 -5.87
N ASP A 111 -28.54 -3.46 -4.80
CA ASP A 111 -29.84 -2.79 -4.82
C ASP A 111 -29.76 -1.28 -4.49
N GLN A 112 -28.55 -0.73 -4.34
CA GLN A 112 -28.41 0.71 -4.04
C GLN A 112 -28.73 1.56 -5.29
N PRO A 113 -29.47 2.68 -5.11
CA PRO A 113 -29.75 3.59 -6.21
C PRO A 113 -28.45 4.15 -6.80
N GLU A 114 -28.43 4.38 -8.12
CA GLU A 114 -27.20 4.81 -8.79
C GLU A 114 -26.60 6.11 -8.24
N SER A 115 -27.45 6.97 -7.70
CA SER A 115 -27.07 8.22 -7.03
C SER A 115 -26.18 8.05 -5.79
N HIS A 116 -26.09 6.85 -5.24
CA HIS A 116 -25.25 6.54 -4.07
C HIS A 116 -23.89 5.94 -4.45
N PHE A 117 -23.66 5.59 -5.72
CA PHE A 117 -22.34 5.13 -6.15
C PHE A 117 -21.35 6.28 -6.13
N ILE A 118 -20.28 6.11 -5.35
CA ILE A 118 -19.15 7.03 -5.37
C ILE A 118 -18.24 6.58 -6.50
N ASN A 119 -18.08 7.45 -7.50
CA ASN A 119 -17.22 7.19 -8.63
C ASN A 119 -15.74 7.33 -8.21
N TYR A 120 -15.03 6.20 -8.12
CA TYR A 120 -13.61 6.16 -7.77
C TYR A 120 -12.67 6.20 -8.97
N ARG A 121 -13.18 6.32 -10.20
CA ARG A 121 -12.35 6.48 -11.41
C ARG A 121 -11.30 7.59 -11.32
N PRO A 122 -11.53 8.74 -10.63
CA PRO A 122 -10.48 9.75 -10.46
C PRO A 122 -9.21 9.25 -9.77
N PHE A 123 -9.26 8.10 -9.05
CA PHE A 123 -8.08 7.46 -8.49
C PHE A 123 -7.21 6.75 -9.52
N TYR A 124 -7.70 6.44 -10.74
CA TYR A 124 -6.92 5.73 -11.75
C TYR A 124 -5.59 6.42 -12.09
N ASP A 125 -5.62 7.74 -12.33
CA ASP A 125 -4.42 8.52 -12.65
C ASP A 125 -3.41 8.51 -11.50
N LEU A 126 -3.90 8.43 -10.28
CA LEU A 126 -3.09 8.39 -9.08
C LEU A 126 -2.51 6.99 -8.86
N PHE A 127 -3.31 5.95 -9.05
CA PHE A 127 -2.89 4.55 -8.92
C PHE A 127 -1.87 4.17 -9.98
N SER A 128 -2.08 4.58 -11.22
CA SER A 128 -1.17 4.31 -12.33
C SER A 128 0.21 4.94 -12.14
N ARG A 129 0.32 6.05 -11.38
CA ARG A 129 1.58 6.77 -11.13
C ARG A 129 2.26 6.45 -9.80
N ALA A 130 1.53 5.84 -8.87
CA ALA A 130 2.08 5.41 -7.60
C ALA A 130 3.24 4.42 -7.81
N GLU A 131 4.24 4.50 -6.94
CA GLU A 131 5.32 3.51 -6.87
C GLU A 131 4.82 2.22 -6.22
N THR A 132 4.00 2.36 -5.18
CA THR A 132 3.44 1.23 -4.43
C THR A 132 1.99 1.49 -4.07
N LEU A 133 1.16 0.47 -4.22
CA LEU A 133 -0.24 0.49 -3.78
C LEU A 133 -0.48 -0.53 -2.67
N GLY A 134 -1.26 -0.12 -1.69
CA GLY A 134 -1.61 -0.88 -0.51
C GLY A 134 -3.11 -0.92 -0.32
N PHE A 135 -3.67 -2.10 -0.10
CA PHE A 135 -5.08 -2.26 0.15
C PHE A 135 -5.32 -3.28 1.25
N ASN A 136 -6.12 -2.93 2.24
CA ASN A 136 -6.83 -3.95 2.98
C ASN A 136 -7.81 -4.67 2.02
N PHE A 137 -8.03 -5.97 2.18
CA PHE A 137 -8.99 -6.70 1.35
C PHE A 137 -10.40 -6.14 1.45
N LYS A 138 -10.77 -5.52 2.58
CA LYS A 138 -12.04 -4.80 2.73
C LYS A 138 -12.16 -3.57 1.82
N SER A 139 -11.04 -3.01 1.36
CA SER A 139 -11.00 -1.82 0.50
C SER A 139 -10.50 -2.10 -0.91
N ILE A 140 -10.32 -3.38 -1.29
CA ILE A 140 -9.99 -3.75 -2.67
C ILE A 140 -11.04 -3.25 -3.67
N HIS A 141 -12.22 -2.92 -3.15
CA HIS A 141 -13.32 -2.39 -3.92
C HIS A 141 -12.98 -1.08 -4.65
N LEU A 142 -12.15 -0.26 -4.01
CA LEU A 142 -11.61 0.97 -4.57
C LEU A 142 -10.78 0.72 -5.85
N LEU A 143 -10.03 -0.39 -5.87
CA LEU A 143 -9.17 -0.74 -6.99
C LEU A 143 -9.97 -1.17 -8.21
N TYR A 144 -10.98 -2.06 -8.05
CA TYR A 144 -11.76 -2.48 -9.23
C TYR A 144 -12.49 -1.30 -9.87
N ASP A 145 -13.00 -0.36 -9.08
CA ASP A 145 -13.82 0.73 -9.62
C ASP A 145 -12.93 1.73 -10.36
N ALA A 146 -11.74 1.99 -9.81
CA ALA A 146 -10.71 2.75 -10.51
C ALA A 146 -10.30 2.08 -11.84
N LEU A 147 -10.26 0.74 -11.90
CA LEU A 147 -9.94 -0.03 -13.12
C LEU A 147 -11.15 -0.22 -14.08
N GLY A 148 -12.37 0.09 -13.64
CA GLY A 148 -13.66 -0.36 -14.21
C GLY A 148 -14.03 0.15 -15.61
N ASP A 149 -13.13 0.79 -16.34
CA ASP A 149 -13.38 1.29 -17.70
C ASP A 149 -12.30 0.90 -18.73
N VAL A 150 -11.38 -0.01 -18.37
CA VAL A 150 -10.36 -0.49 -19.30
C VAL A 150 -10.95 -1.54 -20.25
N ARG A 151 -11.75 -1.07 -21.21
CA ARG A 151 -12.33 -1.90 -22.28
C ARG A 151 -11.27 -2.53 -23.19
N LEU A 152 -10.06 -1.97 -23.19
CA LEU A 152 -9.01 -2.30 -24.15
C LEU A 152 -8.11 -3.47 -23.71
N GLY A 153 -8.35 -4.08 -22.55
CA GLY A 153 -7.57 -5.23 -22.07
C GLY A 153 -6.11 -4.91 -21.73
N TYR A 154 -5.72 -3.63 -21.71
CA TYR A 154 -4.41 -3.13 -21.27
C TYR A 154 -4.57 -1.85 -20.45
N LEU A 155 -3.76 -1.68 -19.41
CA LEU A 155 -3.81 -0.49 -18.57
C LEU A 155 -3.00 0.66 -19.20
N GLN A 156 -3.66 1.74 -19.57
CA GLN A 156 -3.01 2.89 -20.17
C GLN A 156 -2.17 3.64 -19.12
N HIS A 157 -0.88 3.91 -19.43
CA HIS A 157 0.06 4.64 -18.57
C HIS A 157 0.27 4.07 -17.16
N TRP A 158 0.06 2.76 -16.98
CA TRP A 158 0.21 2.11 -15.69
C TRP A 158 1.68 1.79 -15.37
N ASN A 159 2.20 2.43 -14.33
CA ASN A 159 3.59 2.27 -13.86
C ASN A 159 3.68 1.58 -12.49
N CYS A 160 2.58 1.45 -11.75
CA CYS A 160 2.59 0.82 -10.43
C CYS A 160 2.73 -0.70 -10.55
N THR A 161 3.89 -1.24 -10.18
CA THR A 161 4.14 -2.69 -10.26
C THR A 161 4.23 -3.37 -8.89
N ARG A 162 4.06 -2.61 -7.82
CA ARG A 162 4.29 -3.06 -6.44
C ARG A 162 3.01 -2.94 -5.63
N VAL A 163 2.56 -4.06 -5.07
CA VAL A 163 1.25 -4.15 -4.43
C VAL A 163 1.33 -4.87 -3.10
N THR A 164 0.70 -4.29 -2.08
CA THR A 164 0.56 -4.87 -0.76
C THR A 164 -0.93 -5.08 -0.47
N PHE A 165 -1.32 -6.31 -0.15
CA PHE A 165 -2.65 -6.59 0.36
C PHE A 165 -2.59 -6.93 1.84
N GLY A 166 -3.54 -6.45 2.63
CA GLY A 166 -3.61 -6.75 4.06
C GLY A 166 -5.00 -7.12 4.56
N GLY A 167 -5.05 -7.65 5.77
CA GLY A 167 -6.30 -8.01 6.45
C GLY A 167 -6.84 -9.39 6.06
N SER A 168 -7.90 -9.80 6.75
CA SER A 168 -8.53 -11.10 6.55
C SER A 168 -9.48 -11.08 5.35
N ARG A 169 -9.54 -12.18 4.59
CA ARG A 169 -10.45 -12.47 3.44
C ARG A 169 -9.89 -12.10 2.07
N LEU A 170 -8.95 -12.93 1.60
CA LEU A 170 -8.49 -12.93 0.20
C LEU A 170 -9.65 -13.00 -0.79
N ARG A 171 -9.87 -11.92 -1.55
CA ARG A 171 -10.92 -11.78 -2.57
C ARG A 171 -10.30 -11.59 -3.96
N TRP A 172 -9.77 -12.67 -4.53
CA TRP A 172 -9.16 -12.62 -5.87
C TRP A 172 -10.19 -12.47 -7.00
N ASN A 173 -11.41 -12.98 -6.81
CA ASN A 173 -12.45 -13.02 -7.85
C ASN A 173 -12.68 -11.66 -8.51
N ALA A 174 -12.64 -10.55 -7.77
CA ALA A 174 -12.82 -9.21 -8.33
C ALA A 174 -11.73 -8.81 -9.34
N LEU A 175 -10.50 -9.28 -9.12
CA LEU A 175 -9.36 -9.02 -10.02
C LEU A 175 -9.28 -10.07 -11.13
N THR A 176 -9.68 -11.31 -10.87
CA THR A 176 -9.57 -12.40 -11.86
C THR A 176 -10.75 -12.49 -12.82
N SER A 177 -11.90 -11.89 -12.49
CA SER A 177 -13.12 -11.98 -13.31
C SER A 177 -13.22 -10.91 -14.40
N THR A 178 -12.37 -9.87 -14.37
CA THR A 178 -12.43 -8.74 -15.30
C THR A 178 -11.15 -8.62 -16.11
N ASN A 179 -11.26 -8.17 -17.37
CA ASN A 179 -10.08 -7.95 -18.22
C ASN A 179 -9.13 -6.90 -17.61
N SER A 180 -9.67 -5.82 -17.03
CA SER A 180 -8.87 -4.79 -16.36
C SER A 180 -8.14 -5.34 -15.15
N GLY A 181 -8.79 -6.17 -14.33
CA GLY A 181 -8.17 -6.82 -13.18
C GLY A 181 -7.07 -7.79 -13.60
N VAL A 182 -7.29 -8.59 -14.64
CA VAL A 182 -6.25 -9.49 -15.19
C VAL A 182 -5.08 -8.69 -15.79
N ALA A 183 -5.36 -7.59 -16.49
CA ALA A 183 -4.32 -6.69 -16.99
C ALA A 183 -3.50 -6.08 -15.85
N PHE A 184 -4.14 -5.68 -14.75
CA PHE A 184 -3.48 -5.23 -13.53
C PHE A 184 -2.58 -6.32 -12.93
N LEU A 185 -3.09 -7.53 -12.74
CA LEU A 185 -2.31 -8.65 -12.20
C LEU A 185 -1.06 -8.96 -13.04
N ARG A 186 -1.14 -8.79 -14.37
CA ARG A 186 -0.01 -9.00 -15.28
C ARG A 186 1.12 -7.99 -15.11
N GLU A 187 0.84 -6.80 -14.58
CA GLU A 187 1.84 -5.76 -14.36
C GLU A 187 2.53 -5.86 -12.99
N ILE A 188 2.03 -6.70 -12.08
CA ILE A 188 2.61 -6.86 -10.74
C ILE A 188 3.98 -7.55 -10.84
N THR A 189 5.00 -6.90 -10.29
CA THR A 189 6.35 -7.44 -10.12
C THR A 189 6.66 -7.77 -8.66
N HIS A 190 6.08 -7.05 -7.70
CA HIS A 190 6.24 -7.27 -6.27
C HIS A 190 4.87 -7.40 -5.60
N LEU A 191 4.65 -8.53 -4.93
CA LEU A 191 3.41 -8.80 -4.21
C LEU A 191 3.73 -9.08 -2.73
N THR A 192 3.13 -8.30 -1.84
CA THR A 192 3.19 -8.53 -0.39
C THR A 192 1.78 -8.83 0.12
N ILE A 193 1.59 -9.89 0.91
CA ILE A 193 0.29 -10.23 1.52
C ILE A 193 0.42 -10.37 3.04
N TRP A 194 -0.34 -9.54 3.75
CA TRP A 194 -0.44 -9.53 5.19
C TRP A 194 -1.78 -10.12 5.66
N ASP A 195 -1.80 -11.43 5.85
CA ASP A 195 -2.96 -12.13 6.41
C ASP A 195 -2.50 -13.25 7.36
N PRO A 196 -2.22 -12.90 8.62
CA PRO A 196 -1.85 -13.89 9.64
C PRO A 196 -3.07 -14.64 10.19
N VAL A 197 -4.30 -14.28 9.77
CA VAL A 197 -5.55 -14.75 10.38
C VAL A 197 -6.27 -15.69 9.42
N ASN A 198 -5.93 -17.00 9.41
CA ASN A 198 -6.93 -18.10 9.47
C ASN A 198 -6.46 -19.54 9.19
N TYR A 199 -7.01 -20.42 10.04
CA TYR A 199 -7.58 -21.79 9.88
C TYR A 199 -6.84 -22.96 9.20
N GLY A 200 -5.58 -22.84 8.79
CA GLY A 200 -4.85 -24.05 8.37
C GLY A 200 -3.45 -23.76 7.85
N LEU A 201 -2.53 -24.65 8.19
CA LEU A 201 -1.17 -24.66 7.67
C LEU A 201 -1.10 -25.50 6.38
N SER A 202 -0.36 -25.01 5.38
CA SER A 202 0.03 -25.79 4.20
C SER A 202 1.17 -26.77 4.49
N SER A 203 2.02 -26.43 5.47
CA SER A 203 3.26 -27.13 5.81
C SER A 203 3.42 -27.20 7.33
N PRO A 204 4.18 -28.17 7.88
CA PRO A 204 4.46 -28.23 9.32
C PRO A 204 5.02 -26.90 9.84
N SER A 205 4.66 -26.54 11.07
CA SER A 205 5.13 -25.32 11.72
C SER A 205 6.63 -25.42 12.01
N HIS A 206 7.40 -24.42 11.59
CA HIS A 206 8.79 -24.22 12.02
C HIS A 206 8.82 -23.29 13.25
N SER A 207 10.01 -23.06 13.82
CA SER A 207 10.21 -22.13 14.94
C SER A 207 9.67 -20.72 14.64
N ASP A 208 9.77 -20.29 13.38
CA ASP A 208 9.35 -18.96 12.93
C ASP A 208 7.90 -18.90 12.41
N GLY A 209 7.16 -20.02 12.49
CA GLY A 209 5.78 -20.13 12.05
C GLY A 209 5.57 -21.11 10.90
N GLY A 210 4.32 -21.23 10.45
CA GLY A 210 3.93 -22.11 9.35
C GLY A 210 3.43 -21.34 8.13
N VAL A 211 3.59 -21.95 6.95
CA VAL A 211 3.06 -21.39 5.70
C VAL A 211 1.54 -21.48 5.69
N PRO A 212 0.81 -20.39 5.43
CA PRO A 212 -0.64 -20.41 5.41
C PRO A 212 -1.22 -21.16 4.21
N SER A 213 -2.30 -21.91 4.45
CA SER A 213 -3.04 -22.67 3.42
C SER A 213 -3.59 -21.83 2.26
N TRP A 214 -3.82 -20.54 2.50
CA TRP A 214 -4.39 -19.64 1.51
C TRP A 214 -3.45 -19.31 0.36
N ILE A 215 -2.16 -19.62 0.44
CA ILE A 215 -1.20 -19.39 -0.66
C ILE A 215 -1.62 -20.12 -1.94
N SER A 216 -2.21 -21.31 -1.79
CA SER A 216 -2.76 -22.10 -2.91
C SER A 216 -3.86 -21.36 -3.69
N LYS A 217 -4.48 -20.33 -3.10
CA LYS A 217 -5.57 -19.54 -3.70
C LYS A 217 -5.07 -18.32 -4.47
N ILE A 218 -3.78 -17.99 -4.38
CA ILE A 218 -3.20 -16.85 -5.11
C ILE A 218 -3.15 -17.20 -6.60
N PRO A 219 -3.67 -16.34 -7.50
CA PRO A 219 -3.71 -16.62 -8.92
C PRO A 219 -2.36 -16.31 -9.59
N PHE A 220 -1.29 -16.97 -9.14
CA PHE A 220 0.08 -16.76 -9.62
C PHE A 220 0.22 -16.87 -11.15
N LYS A 221 -0.58 -17.74 -11.78
CA LYS A 221 -0.63 -17.90 -13.25
C LYS A 221 -1.02 -16.62 -13.99
N LEU A 222 -1.69 -15.67 -13.33
CA LEU A 222 -2.08 -14.38 -13.89
C LEU A 222 -1.05 -13.28 -13.65
N MET A 223 0.06 -13.57 -12.96
CA MET A 223 1.12 -12.63 -12.60
C MET A 223 2.48 -13.04 -13.22
N PRO A 224 2.61 -13.10 -14.55
CA PRO A 224 3.83 -13.57 -15.23
C PRO A 224 5.03 -12.63 -15.09
N LYS A 225 4.89 -11.45 -14.47
CA LYS A 225 6.00 -10.53 -14.19
C LYS A 225 6.47 -10.57 -12.73
N LEU A 226 5.88 -11.44 -11.91
CA LEU A 226 6.14 -11.49 -10.48
C LEU A 226 7.58 -11.97 -10.21
N THR A 227 8.37 -11.14 -9.53
CA THR A 227 9.77 -11.39 -9.19
C THR A 227 10.02 -11.40 -7.68
N HIS A 228 9.10 -10.82 -6.91
CA HIS A 228 9.16 -10.75 -5.46
C HIS A 228 7.80 -11.14 -4.88
N PHE A 229 7.80 -12.06 -3.93
CA PHE A 229 6.61 -12.47 -3.20
C PHE A 229 6.91 -12.52 -1.71
N ALA A 230 6.19 -11.72 -0.92
CA ALA A 230 6.30 -11.68 0.53
C ALA A 230 4.96 -12.00 1.17
N PHE A 231 4.96 -12.77 2.25
CA PHE A 231 3.74 -13.06 3.00
C PHE A 231 3.99 -13.31 4.47
N THR A 232 3.00 -12.97 5.31
CA THR A 232 3.06 -13.25 6.75
C THR A 232 2.98 -14.76 7.01
N LEU A 233 3.89 -15.28 7.82
CA LEU A 233 3.79 -16.64 8.36
C LEU A 233 2.73 -16.70 9.47
N VAL A 234 2.14 -17.89 9.65
CA VAL A 234 1.27 -18.18 10.78
C VAL A 234 2.16 -18.37 12.01
N GLY A 235 2.35 -17.28 12.76
CA GLY A 235 3.26 -17.21 13.91
C GLY A 235 2.61 -17.57 15.24
N THR A 236 3.44 -17.53 16.29
CA THR A 236 3.01 -17.66 17.69
C THR A 236 2.26 -16.41 18.14
N ARG A 237 1.00 -16.59 18.53
CA ARG A 237 0.15 -15.52 19.08
C ARG A 237 0.85 -14.80 20.22
N GLY A 238 0.68 -13.48 20.31
CA GLY A 238 1.25 -12.68 21.39
C GLY A 238 2.66 -12.14 21.15
N SER A 239 3.25 -12.38 19.98
CA SER A 239 4.54 -11.82 19.61
C SER A 239 4.45 -10.30 19.37
N ALA A 240 5.51 -9.57 19.69
CA ALA A 240 5.65 -8.15 19.35
C ALA A 240 5.86 -7.93 17.84
N THR A 241 6.31 -8.96 17.13
CA THR A 241 6.58 -8.90 15.69
C THR A 241 5.80 -9.98 14.94
N THR A 242 5.57 -9.72 13.66
CA THR A 242 4.98 -10.69 12.73
C THR A 242 6.04 -11.17 11.74
N PRO A 243 6.35 -12.48 11.70
CA PRO A 243 7.28 -13.02 10.72
C PRO A 243 6.70 -12.94 9.31
N VAL A 244 7.51 -12.49 8.36
CA VAL A 244 7.20 -12.38 6.93
C VAL A 244 8.24 -13.20 6.16
N LEU A 245 7.80 -14.19 5.40
CA LEU A 245 8.65 -14.94 4.49
C LEU A 245 8.69 -14.24 3.14
N VAL A 246 9.90 -14.00 2.63
CA VAL A 246 10.17 -13.26 1.40
C VAL A 246 10.90 -14.17 0.42
N TYR A 247 10.30 -14.33 -0.76
CA TYR A 247 10.90 -14.97 -1.93
C TYR A 247 11.26 -13.94 -2.97
N THR A 248 12.45 -14.10 -3.55
CA THR A 248 12.97 -13.26 -4.63
C THR A 248 13.53 -14.16 -5.72
N LEU A 249 13.15 -13.92 -6.97
CA LEU A 249 13.77 -14.61 -8.10
C LEU A 249 15.22 -14.12 -8.32
N PRO A 250 16.15 -15.02 -8.69
CA PRO A 250 17.47 -14.61 -9.14
C PRO A 250 17.38 -13.72 -10.39
N PRO A 251 18.27 -12.73 -10.56
CA PRO A 251 18.28 -11.85 -11.75
C PRO A 251 18.42 -12.60 -13.08
N SER A 252 18.95 -13.82 -13.07
CA SER A 252 19.16 -14.68 -14.23
C SER A 252 17.91 -15.44 -14.68
N GLU A 253 16.88 -15.54 -13.83
CA GLU A 253 15.63 -16.20 -14.18
C GLU A 253 14.68 -15.19 -14.81
N SER A 254 14.36 -15.39 -16.09
CA SER A 254 13.36 -14.57 -16.77
C SER A 254 12.03 -14.64 -16.01
N SER A 255 11.37 -13.49 -15.84
CA SER A 255 10.12 -13.31 -15.08
C SER A 255 8.99 -14.30 -15.41
N GLN A 256 9.04 -14.96 -16.57
CA GLN A 256 8.02 -15.89 -17.08
C GLN A 256 7.71 -17.09 -16.17
N GLY A 257 8.52 -17.39 -15.14
CA GLY A 257 8.32 -18.53 -14.22
C GLY A 257 8.03 -18.19 -12.76
N GLY A 258 8.10 -16.92 -12.34
CA GLY A 258 8.14 -16.59 -10.91
C GLY A 258 6.92 -17.04 -10.12
N GLY A 259 5.72 -16.83 -10.66
CA GLY A 259 4.49 -17.25 -10.00
C GLY A 259 4.41 -18.77 -9.75
N THR A 260 4.88 -19.60 -10.69
CA THR A 260 4.90 -21.06 -10.52
C THR A 260 5.96 -21.48 -9.51
N SER A 261 7.15 -20.88 -9.54
CA SER A 261 8.23 -21.18 -8.60
C SER A 261 7.84 -20.85 -7.17
N PHE A 262 7.27 -19.67 -6.92
CA PHE A 262 6.87 -19.25 -5.56
C PHE A 262 5.81 -20.16 -4.94
N LEU A 263 4.84 -20.63 -5.73
CA LEU A 263 3.86 -21.59 -5.25
C LEU A 263 4.51 -22.93 -4.88
N THR A 264 5.43 -23.42 -5.72
CA THR A 264 6.17 -24.66 -5.45
C THR A 264 7.04 -24.53 -4.20
N TRP A 265 7.75 -23.42 -4.03
CA TRP A 265 8.59 -23.15 -2.86
C TRP A 265 7.74 -23.09 -1.58
N ALA A 266 6.63 -22.36 -1.61
CA ALA A 266 5.70 -22.26 -0.48
C ALA A 266 5.09 -23.61 -0.05
N LEU A 267 4.86 -24.51 -1.01
CA LEU A 267 4.27 -25.84 -0.75
C LEU A 267 5.32 -26.94 -0.58
N SER A 268 6.61 -26.60 -0.56
CA SER A 268 7.68 -27.57 -0.35
C SER A 268 7.71 -28.07 1.10
N SER A 269 8.48 -29.14 1.34
CA SER A 269 8.69 -29.68 2.69
C SER A 269 9.48 -28.72 3.59
N ASP A 270 10.29 -27.83 3.01
CA ASP A 270 11.03 -26.78 3.72
C ASP A 270 10.92 -25.45 2.96
N PRO A 271 9.81 -24.71 3.13
CA PRO A 271 9.58 -23.45 2.43
C PRO A 271 10.61 -22.36 2.77
N ILE A 272 11.16 -22.41 3.98
CA ILE A 272 12.10 -21.40 4.48
C ILE A 272 13.43 -21.47 3.72
N ALA A 273 13.84 -22.66 3.25
CA ALA A 273 15.06 -22.84 2.46
C ALA A 273 15.09 -22.03 1.14
N PHE A 274 13.94 -21.57 0.65
CA PHE A 274 13.81 -20.81 -0.60
C PHE A 274 13.66 -19.30 -0.39
N GLY A 275 13.69 -18.82 0.85
CA GLY A 275 13.41 -17.43 1.17
C GLY A 275 14.18 -16.91 2.38
N SER A 276 13.89 -15.65 2.73
CA SER A 276 14.38 -15.03 3.95
C SER A 276 13.20 -14.64 4.85
N VAL A 277 13.35 -14.82 6.15
CA VAL A 277 12.33 -14.42 7.14
C VAL A 277 12.70 -13.05 7.70
N VAL A 278 11.81 -12.09 7.57
CA VAL A 278 11.94 -10.75 8.14
C VAL A 278 10.88 -10.53 9.21
N GLN A 279 11.23 -9.81 10.27
CA GLN A 279 10.31 -9.48 11.35
C GLN A 279 9.65 -8.13 11.09
N LEU A 280 8.34 -8.14 10.84
CA LEU A 280 7.51 -6.95 10.71
C LEU A 280 7.17 -6.39 12.09
N ASN A 281 7.26 -5.08 12.30
CA ASN A 281 6.98 -4.45 13.58
C ASN A 281 5.46 -4.22 13.78
N VAL A 282 4.74 -5.35 13.80
CA VAL A 282 3.29 -5.44 13.95
C VAL A 282 3.00 -6.48 15.03
N ASN A 283 2.46 -6.00 16.14
CA ASN A 283 2.10 -6.81 17.29
C ASN A 283 1.02 -7.84 16.91
N GLN A 284 1.32 -9.12 17.16
CA GLN A 284 0.34 -10.19 17.04
C GLN A 284 -0.46 -10.28 18.33
N PRO A 285 -1.78 -10.02 18.31
CA PRO A 285 -2.58 -10.11 19.52
C PRO A 285 -2.69 -11.57 19.99
N MET A 286 -2.85 -11.76 21.30
CA MET A 286 -3.10 -13.09 21.89
C MET A 286 -4.40 -13.72 21.38
N ALA A 287 -5.38 -12.89 21.06
CA ALA A 287 -6.68 -13.29 20.53
C ALA A 287 -7.17 -12.28 19.50
N GLY A 288 -7.87 -12.77 18.48
CA GLY A 288 -8.44 -11.93 17.42
C GLY A 288 -7.47 -11.60 16.28
N PRO A 289 -7.95 -10.88 15.26
CA PRO A 289 -7.14 -10.45 14.13
C PRO A 289 -6.22 -9.29 14.51
N ILE A 290 -5.13 -9.12 13.77
CA ILE A 290 -4.31 -7.91 13.84
C ILE A 290 -5.18 -6.71 13.43
N PRO A 291 -5.25 -5.64 14.25
CA PRO A 291 -6.02 -4.44 13.95
C PRO A 291 -5.59 -3.77 12.64
N ASP A 292 -6.55 -3.18 11.92
CA ASP A 292 -6.31 -2.55 10.61
C ASP A 292 -5.29 -1.39 10.71
N ASP A 293 -5.25 -0.66 11.83
CA ASP A 293 -4.29 0.44 12.07
C ASP A 293 -2.83 -0.01 12.17
N SER A 294 -2.59 -1.25 12.57
CA SER A 294 -1.24 -1.80 12.66
C SER A 294 -0.65 -2.05 11.27
N TRP A 295 -1.48 -2.50 10.32
CA TRP A 295 -1.11 -2.62 8.91
C TRP A 295 -0.87 -1.25 8.26
N GLU A 296 -1.73 -0.27 8.56
CA GLU A 296 -1.55 1.10 8.09
C GLU A 296 -0.19 1.68 8.51
N LEU A 297 0.18 1.50 9.79
CA LEU A 297 1.45 1.97 10.33
C LEU A 297 2.65 1.22 9.76
N ALA A 298 2.54 -0.10 9.54
CA ALA A 298 3.58 -0.88 8.88
C ALA A 298 3.82 -0.39 7.44
N TYR A 299 2.75 -0.20 6.67
CA TYR A 299 2.83 0.36 5.32
C TYR A 299 3.40 1.77 5.32
N TYR A 300 2.96 2.59 6.26
CA TYR A 300 3.44 3.96 6.41
C TYR A 300 4.96 4.04 6.65
N ARG A 301 5.50 3.09 7.42
CA ARG A 301 6.93 2.96 7.72
C ARG A 301 7.75 2.40 6.55
N GLY A 302 7.10 1.99 5.45
CA GLY A 302 7.77 1.42 4.29
C GLY A 302 8.11 -0.06 4.46
N GLU A 303 7.53 -0.76 5.43
CA GLU A 303 7.77 -2.19 5.71
C GLU A 303 7.06 -3.12 4.71
N ASN A 304 6.79 -2.65 3.48
CA ASN A 304 5.91 -3.31 2.52
C ASN A 304 6.59 -3.66 1.18
N ASP A 305 7.83 -3.19 0.97
CA ASP A 305 8.46 -3.18 -0.36
C ASP A 305 9.99 -3.42 -0.33
N ILE A 306 10.72 -2.93 0.67
CA ILE A 306 12.17 -3.10 0.76
C ILE A 306 12.50 -4.16 1.81
N TRP A 307 12.50 -5.41 1.37
CA TRP A 307 13.01 -6.53 2.16
C TRP A 307 14.49 -6.70 1.84
N GLN A 308 15.36 -6.08 2.63
CA GLN A 308 16.80 -6.34 2.50
C GLN A 308 17.04 -7.79 2.91
N ALA A 309 17.52 -8.61 1.99
CA ALA A 309 18.06 -9.91 2.35
C ALA A 309 19.25 -9.65 3.29
N SER A 310 19.11 -10.05 4.55
CA SER A 310 20.25 -10.13 5.45
C SER A 310 21.18 -11.21 4.91
N ASN A 311 22.27 -10.80 4.23
CA ASN A 311 23.37 -11.69 3.89
C ASN A 311 24.09 -12.17 5.16
#